data_AF-A0A379GHD1-F1
#
_entry.id   AF-A0A379GHD1-F1
#
_cell.length_a   1.000
_cell.length_b   1.000
_cell.length_c   1.000
_cell.angle_alpha   90.00
_cell.angle_beta   90.00
_cell.angle_gamma   90.00
#
_symmetry.space_group_name_H-M   'P 1'
#
loop_
_entity.id
_entity.type
_entity.pdbx_description
1 polymer ?
#
loop_
_entity_poly.entity_id
_entity_poly.type
_entity_poly.pdbx_seq_one_letter_code
_entity_poly.pdbx_strand_id
1 'polypeptide(L)'
;MRQNSLLKQKFYADLQQYLTTSLTPSSPVLIMGDLNISPTDKDIGIGENNMKRWLKMGKCSFLPEEREWLATLMGWGLTDTYRAQHPEVENQFSWFDYRSKGFDDNRGLRIDLLLASRCLADNCISTGIDYDIRAMEKPSDHAPVWAEFKL
;
A
#
# COMPACT_ATOMS: atom_id res chain seq x y z
N MET A 1 -19.00 6.82 -9.80
CA MET A 1 -18.34 6.40 -8.55
C MET A 1 -18.60 4.93 -8.19
N ARG A 2 -19.84 4.40 -8.22
CA ARG A 2 -20.11 2.98 -7.84
C ARG A 2 -19.46 1.92 -8.75
N GLN A 3 -19.28 2.20 -10.04
CA GLN A 3 -18.78 1.19 -11.00
C GLN A 3 -17.27 0.86 -10.83
N ASN A 4 -16.45 1.84 -10.41
CA ASN A 4 -15.02 1.60 -10.15
C ASN A 4 -14.80 0.81 -8.85
N SER A 5 -15.67 0.98 -7.85
CA SER A 5 -15.63 0.22 -6.60
C SER A 5 -15.87 -1.28 -6.84
N LEU A 6 -16.79 -1.65 -7.74
CA LEU A 6 -17.08 -3.05 -8.07
C LEU A 6 -15.90 -3.76 -8.77
N LEU A 7 -15.21 -3.06 -9.68
CA LEU A 7 -14.03 -3.62 -10.36
C LEU A 7 -12.87 -3.83 -9.38
N LYS A 8 -12.64 -2.86 -8.48
CA LYS A 8 -11.62 -2.98 -7.43
C LYS A 8 -11.94 -4.11 -6.46
N GLN A 9 -13.19 -4.21 -6.01
CA GLN A 9 -13.65 -5.31 -5.16
C GLN A 9 -13.43 -6.67 -5.85
N LYS A 10 -13.82 -6.79 -7.12
CA LYS A 10 -13.63 -8.02 -7.88
C LYS A 10 -12.16 -8.39 -8.02
N PHE A 11 -11.28 -7.41 -8.28
CA PHE A 11 -9.84 -7.64 -8.37
C PHE A 11 -9.28 -8.24 -7.07
N TYR A 12 -9.61 -7.68 -5.91
CA TYR A 12 -9.18 -8.22 -4.62
C TYR A 12 -9.76 -9.61 -4.34
N ALA A 13 -11.02 -9.86 -4.71
CA ALA A 13 -11.64 -11.17 -4.58
C ALA A 13 -10.97 -12.23 -5.47
N ASP A 14 -10.67 -11.89 -6.73
CA ASP A 14 -9.99 -12.78 -7.67
C ASP A 14 -8.55 -13.07 -7.22
N LEU A 15 -7.83 -12.06 -6.71
CA LEU A 15 -6.49 -12.23 -6.16
C LEU A 15 -6.50 -13.15 -4.92
N GLN A 16 -7.45 -12.95 -3.99
CA GLN A 16 -7.62 -13.83 -2.83
C GLN A 16 -7.96 -15.27 -3.24
N GLN A 17 -8.82 -15.44 -4.25
CA GLN A 17 -9.17 -16.75 -4.79
C GLN A 17 -7.94 -17.45 -5.39
N TYR A 18 -7.10 -16.71 -6.12
CA TYR A 18 -5.86 -17.24 -6.66
C TYR A 18 -4.92 -17.73 -5.55
N LEU A 19 -4.68 -16.91 -4.53
CA LEU A 19 -3.83 -17.31 -3.39
C LEU A 19 -4.34 -18.58 -2.69
N THR A 20 -5.65 -18.66 -2.43
CA THR A 20 -6.25 -19.76 -1.67
C THR A 20 -6.38 -21.07 -2.44
N THR A 21 -6.43 -21.01 -3.78
CA THR A 21 -6.58 -22.22 -4.61
C THR A 21 -5.31 -22.68 -5.30
N SER A 22 -4.36 -21.77 -5.54
CA SER A 22 -3.17 -22.06 -6.34
C SER A 22 -1.88 -22.08 -5.53
N LEU A 23 -1.87 -21.52 -4.32
CA LEU A 23 -0.66 -21.36 -3.50
C LEU A 23 -0.91 -21.83 -2.06
N THR A 24 0.18 -21.99 -1.31
CA THR A 24 0.14 -22.26 0.14
C THR A 24 0.82 -21.14 0.89
N PRO A 25 0.37 -20.76 2.11
CA PRO A 25 1.03 -19.72 2.90
C PRO A 25 2.50 -20.00 3.24
N SER A 26 2.93 -21.26 3.19
CA SER A 26 4.32 -21.69 3.36
C SER A 26 5.20 -21.47 2.12
N SER A 27 4.62 -21.23 0.95
CA SER A 27 5.38 -20.93 -0.28
C SER A 27 6.00 -19.53 -0.22
N PRO A 28 7.19 -19.30 -0.80
CA PRO A 28 7.78 -17.97 -0.91
C PRO A 28 6.98 -17.15 -1.93
N VAL A 29 6.18 -16.20 -1.45
CA VAL A 29 5.26 -15.38 -2.26
C VAL A 29 5.51 -13.92 -1.94
N LEU A 30 5.58 -13.09 -2.98
CA LEU A 30 5.65 -11.64 -2.87
C LEU A 30 4.56 -11.04 -3.76
N ILE A 31 3.65 -10.28 -3.17
CA ILE A 31 2.70 -9.43 -3.89
C ILE A 31 3.22 -7.99 -3.79
N MET A 32 3.41 -7.34 -4.92
CA MET A 32 3.94 -5.98 -4.97
C MET A 32 3.21 -5.11 -5.97
N GLY A 33 3.22 -3.80 -5.72
CA GLY A 33 2.77 -2.77 -6.65
C GLY A 33 1.84 -1.75 -6.01
N ASP A 34 1.26 -0.89 -6.84
CA ASP A 34 0.24 0.08 -6.43
C ASP A 34 -1.08 -0.64 -6.12
N LEU A 35 -1.32 -0.89 -4.84
CA LEU A 35 -2.54 -1.53 -4.34
C LEU A 35 -3.69 -0.53 -4.18
N ASN A 36 -3.44 0.78 -4.35
CA ASN A 36 -4.43 1.85 -4.23
C ASN A 36 -5.18 1.86 -2.88
N ILE A 37 -4.61 1.28 -1.83
CA ILE A 37 -5.21 1.22 -0.48
C ILE A 37 -4.13 1.55 0.55
N SER A 38 -4.40 2.55 1.40
CA SER A 38 -3.64 2.89 2.59
C SER A 38 -4.07 1.99 3.75
N PRO A 39 -3.21 1.04 4.20
CA PRO A 39 -3.61 0.02 5.16
C PRO A 39 -4.10 0.57 6.50
N THR A 40 -3.42 1.60 7.01
CA THR A 40 -3.68 2.19 8.33
C THR A 40 -3.71 3.72 8.25
N ASP A 41 -4.09 4.39 9.34
CA ASP A 41 -4.10 5.86 9.37
C ASP A 41 -2.68 6.45 9.35
N LYS A 42 -1.66 5.68 9.77
CA LYS A 42 -0.24 6.01 9.64
C LYS A 42 0.21 6.15 8.19
N ASP A 43 -0.60 5.68 7.24
CA ASP A 43 -0.33 5.67 5.81
C ASP A 43 -1.00 6.88 5.10
N ILE A 44 -1.58 7.82 5.86
CA ILE A 44 -2.36 8.96 5.36
C ILE A 44 -1.74 10.30 5.80
N GLY A 45 -1.03 10.95 4.88
CA GLY A 45 -0.36 12.25 5.10
C GLY A 45 -1.11 13.48 4.60
N ILE A 46 -2.34 13.34 4.10
CA ILE A 46 -3.08 14.47 3.47
C ILE A 46 -3.73 15.44 4.47
N GLY A 47 -3.59 15.18 5.77
CA GLY A 47 -4.18 15.94 6.87
C GLY A 47 -5.61 15.53 7.22
N GLU A 48 -5.97 15.67 8.50
CA GLU A 48 -7.21 15.16 9.08
C GLU A 48 -8.48 15.68 8.38
N ASN A 49 -8.51 16.98 8.06
CA ASN A 49 -9.66 17.59 7.37
C ASN A 49 -9.88 17.01 5.97
N ASN A 50 -8.80 16.72 5.24
CA ASN A 50 -8.89 16.10 3.92
C ASN A 50 -9.29 14.63 4.03
N MET A 51 -8.73 13.89 4.98
CA MET A 51 -9.10 12.50 5.25
C MET A 51 -10.61 12.38 5.52
N LYS A 52 -11.15 13.19 6.45
CA LYS A 52 -12.60 13.23 6.75
C LYS A 52 -13.44 13.57 5.52
N ARG A 53 -12.97 14.53 4.71
CA ARG A 53 -13.65 14.92 3.47
C ARG A 53 -13.68 13.78 2.45
N TRP A 54 -12.57 13.07 2.26
CA TRP A 54 -12.48 11.94 1.32
C TRP A 54 -13.42 10.82 1.73
N LEU A 55 -13.45 10.45 3.02
CA LEU A 55 -14.39 9.47 3.56
C LEU A 55 -15.85 9.88 3.30
N LYS A 56 -16.21 11.12 3.63
CA LYS A 56 -17.57 11.65 3.41
C LYS A 56 -17.98 11.63 1.93
N MET A 57 -17.02 11.81 1.02
CA MET A 57 -17.25 11.81 -0.43
C MET A 57 -17.21 10.40 -1.04
N GLY A 58 -16.86 9.37 -0.27
CA GLY A 58 -16.62 8.03 -0.80
C GLY A 58 -15.43 7.99 -1.77
N LYS A 59 -14.40 8.82 -1.55
CA LYS A 59 -13.19 8.80 -2.37
C LYS A 59 -12.31 7.62 -1.94
N CYS A 60 -12.01 6.76 -2.91
CA CYS A 60 -11.16 5.58 -2.76
C CYS A 60 -9.76 5.94 -2.22
N SER A 61 -9.21 5.05 -1.39
CA SER A 61 -7.82 4.88 -0.93
C SER A 61 -7.81 4.32 0.49
N PHE A 62 -8.83 4.59 1.30
CA PHE A 62 -8.89 4.20 2.71
C PHE A 62 -10.33 4.09 3.20
N LEU A 63 -11.26 3.74 2.32
CA LEU A 63 -12.63 3.43 2.73
C LEU A 63 -12.63 2.15 3.60
N PRO A 64 -13.55 2.02 4.57
CA PRO A 64 -13.62 0.84 5.42
C PRO A 64 -13.64 -0.49 4.63
N GLU A 65 -14.46 -0.57 3.58
CA GLU A 65 -14.56 -1.75 2.73
C GLU A 65 -13.25 -2.07 1.97
N GLU A 66 -12.49 -1.04 1.58
CA GLU A 66 -11.20 -1.23 0.92
C GLU A 66 -10.19 -1.84 1.91
N ARG A 67 -10.14 -1.31 3.13
CA ARG A 67 -9.29 -1.86 4.19
C ARG A 67 -9.68 -3.28 4.58
N GLU A 68 -10.98 -3.63 4.54
CA GLU A 68 -11.43 -5.01 4.74
C GLU A 68 -10.91 -5.97 3.64
N TRP A 69 -10.91 -5.54 2.38
CA TRP A 69 -10.37 -6.36 1.28
C TRP A 69 -8.88 -6.59 1.44
N LEU A 70 -8.12 -5.54 1.76
CA LEU A 70 -6.69 -5.65 1.98
C LEU A 70 -6.37 -6.49 3.23
N ALA A 71 -7.12 -6.31 4.33
CA ALA A 71 -6.96 -7.11 5.54
C ALA A 71 -7.25 -8.59 5.28
N THR A 72 -8.27 -8.91 4.47
CA THR A 72 -8.57 -10.28 4.04
C THR A 72 -7.41 -10.88 3.24
N LEU A 73 -6.85 -10.10 2.29
CA LEU A 73 -5.68 -10.50 1.51
C LEU A 73 -4.48 -10.78 2.40
N MET A 74 -4.17 -9.87 3.33
CA MET A 74 -3.07 -10.04 4.28
C MET A 74 -3.29 -11.22 5.23
N GLY A 75 -4.54 -11.48 5.62
CA GLY A 75 -4.95 -12.60 6.47
C GLY A 75 -4.63 -13.99 5.89
N TRP A 76 -4.33 -14.10 4.61
CA TRP A 76 -3.81 -15.34 4.01
C TRP A 76 -2.43 -15.75 4.56
N GLY A 77 -1.71 -14.84 5.21
CA GLY A 77 -0.36 -15.06 5.75
C GLY A 77 0.70 -14.14 5.15
N LEU A 78 0.30 -12.97 4.67
CA LEU A 78 1.19 -11.95 4.11
C LEU A 78 1.53 -10.89 5.16
N THR A 79 2.75 -10.39 5.10
CA THR A 79 3.29 -9.33 5.94
C THR A 79 3.62 -8.12 5.07
N ASP A 80 3.11 -6.95 5.44
CA ASP A 80 3.56 -5.67 4.88
C ASP A 80 5.00 -5.41 5.34
N THR A 81 5.95 -5.60 4.43
CA THR A 81 7.39 -5.56 4.73
C THR A 81 7.81 -4.21 5.32
N TYR A 82 7.35 -3.11 4.74
CA TYR A 82 7.66 -1.76 5.21
C TYR A 82 7.12 -1.52 6.61
N ARG A 83 5.84 -1.82 6.84
CA ARG A 83 5.22 -1.59 8.16
C ARG A 83 5.80 -2.49 9.24
N ALA A 84 6.24 -3.71 8.89
CA ALA A 84 6.90 -4.62 9.83
C ALA A 84 8.23 -4.08 10.35
N GLN A 85 9.05 -3.43 9.49
CA GLN A 85 10.32 -2.81 9.91
C GLN A 85 10.13 -1.40 10.49
N HIS A 86 9.05 -0.70 10.11
CA HIS A 86 8.79 0.69 10.49
C HIS A 86 7.40 0.86 11.15
N PRO A 87 7.12 0.21 12.30
CA PRO A 87 5.77 0.14 12.89
C PRO A 87 5.20 1.50 13.30
N GLU A 88 6.06 2.44 13.69
CA GLU A 88 5.66 3.76 14.21
C GLU A 88 5.88 4.92 13.22
N VAL A 89 6.33 4.65 12.00
CA VAL A 89 6.57 5.72 11.03
C VAL A 89 5.26 6.18 10.38
N GLU A 90 4.97 7.47 10.45
CA GLU A 90 3.70 8.07 9.97
C GLU A 90 3.90 9.15 8.90
N ASN A 91 5.14 9.34 8.42
CA ASN A 91 5.52 10.43 7.52
C ASN A 91 6.23 9.95 6.25
N GLN A 92 6.01 8.69 5.86
CA GLN A 92 6.61 8.05 4.69
C GLN A 92 5.51 7.53 3.77
N PHE A 93 5.43 8.09 2.57
CA PHE A 93 4.34 7.91 1.62
C PHE A 93 4.88 7.57 0.24
N SER A 94 4.13 6.78 -0.51
CA SER A 94 4.55 6.32 -1.83
C SER A 94 3.90 7.10 -2.97
N TRP A 95 2.82 7.85 -2.72
CA TRP A 95 2.11 8.64 -3.73
C TRP A 95 1.85 10.07 -3.28
N PHE A 96 2.02 11.03 -4.19
CA PHE A 96 1.84 12.45 -3.95
C PHE A 96 1.14 13.15 -5.11
N ASP A 97 -0.01 13.77 -4.84
CA ASP A 97 -0.79 14.50 -5.85
C ASP A 97 -0.01 15.66 -6.48
N TYR A 98 0.14 15.64 -7.81
CA TYR A 98 0.81 16.71 -8.55
C TYR A 98 0.14 18.08 -8.42
N ARG A 99 -1.21 18.12 -8.44
CA ARG A 99 -1.97 19.39 -8.53
C ARG A 99 -1.79 20.23 -7.28
N SER A 100 -1.77 19.58 -6.13
CA SER A 100 -1.54 20.22 -4.84
C SER A 100 -0.07 20.30 -4.45
N LYS A 101 0.86 19.87 -5.32
CA LYS A 101 2.29 19.76 -5.01
C LYS A 101 2.51 18.99 -3.69
N GLY A 102 1.85 17.85 -3.55
CA GLY A 102 1.82 17.10 -2.29
C GLY A 102 3.21 16.73 -1.76
N PHE A 103 4.17 16.47 -2.64
CA PHE A 103 5.53 16.08 -2.27
C PHE A 103 6.29 17.17 -1.51
N ASP A 104 6.14 18.44 -1.91
CA ASP A 104 6.85 19.59 -1.31
C ASP A 104 6.53 19.73 0.19
N ASP A 105 5.31 19.37 0.59
CA ASP A 105 4.84 19.44 1.99
C ASP A 105 4.79 18.05 2.67
N ASN A 106 5.32 17.00 2.02
CA ASN A 106 5.18 15.60 2.44
C ASN A 106 3.72 15.17 2.73
N ARG A 107 2.77 15.67 1.92
CA ARG A 107 1.34 15.31 1.96
C ARG A 107 1.05 14.22 0.93
N GLY A 108 1.17 12.97 1.37
CA GLY A 108 1.00 11.80 0.50
C GLY A 108 0.11 10.71 1.09
N LEU A 109 0.07 9.59 0.38
CA LEU A 109 -0.51 8.33 0.84
C LEU A 109 0.52 7.21 0.62
N ARG A 110 0.58 6.21 1.51
CA ARG A 110 1.32 4.97 1.23
C ARG A 110 0.34 3.94 0.66
N ILE A 111 0.44 3.68 -0.64
CA ILE A 111 -0.45 2.79 -1.40
C ILE A 111 0.30 1.76 -2.26
N ASP A 112 1.61 1.96 -2.45
CA ASP A 112 2.51 1.00 -3.07
C ASP A 112 3.09 0.10 -1.98
N LEU A 113 2.70 -1.18 -1.99
CA LEU A 113 3.01 -2.11 -0.90
C LEU A 113 3.84 -3.29 -1.44
N LEU A 114 4.70 -3.84 -0.58
CA LEU A 114 5.38 -5.13 -0.78
C LEU A 114 4.92 -6.08 0.33
N LEU A 115 4.03 -7.00 0.00
CA LEU A 115 3.41 -7.97 0.90
C LEU A 115 4.08 -9.34 0.71
N ALA A 116 4.87 -9.78 1.68
CA ALA A 116 5.63 -11.02 1.63
C ALA A 116 4.97 -12.12 2.46
N SER A 117 4.91 -13.36 1.97
CA SER A 117 4.55 -14.51 2.80
C SER A 117 5.53 -14.67 3.97
N ARG A 118 5.11 -15.33 5.05
CA ARG A 118 5.91 -15.41 6.28
C ARG A 118 7.36 -15.86 6.05
N CYS A 119 7.56 -16.93 5.29
CA CYS A 119 8.89 -17.47 5.01
C CYS A 119 9.79 -16.50 4.23
N LEU A 120 9.21 -15.62 3.41
CA LEU A 120 9.96 -14.59 2.71
C LEU A 120 10.18 -13.35 3.59
N ALA A 121 9.16 -12.96 4.37
CA ALA A 121 9.23 -11.84 5.31
C ALA A 121 10.30 -12.04 6.40
N ASP A 122 10.50 -13.27 6.89
CA ASP A 122 11.55 -13.59 7.87
C ASP A 122 12.97 -13.37 7.30
N ASN A 123 13.12 -13.30 5.98
CA ASN A 123 14.40 -13.02 5.30
C ASN A 123 14.52 -11.56 4.81
N CYS A 124 13.53 -10.70 5.11
CA CYS A 124 13.54 -9.31 4.72
C CYS A 124 14.48 -8.51 5.63
N ILE A 125 15.60 -8.03 5.08
CA ILE A 125 16.66 -7.36 5.83
C ILE A 125 16.60 -5.84 5.75
N SER A 126 15.91 -5.28 4.75
CA SER A 126 15.74 -3.84 4.59
C SER A 126 14.51 -3.52 3.74
N THR A 127 13.89 -2.35 3.96
CA THR A 127 12.77 -1.82 3.19
C THR A 127 12.86 -0.30 3.10
N GLY A 128 12.17 0.30 2.13
CA GLY A 128 12.06 1.76 2.09
C GLY A 128 11.24 2.32 0.93
N ILE A 129 11.21 3.65 0.86
CA ILE A 129 10.51 4.46 -0.14
C ILE A 129 11.45 5.57 -0.66
N ASP A 130 11.59 5.70 -1.99
CA ASP A 130 12.74 6.40 -2.58
C ASP A 130 12.37 7.84 -2.91
N TYR A 131 12.58 8.69 -1.92
CA TYR A 131 12.29 10.12 -2.05
C TYR A 131 13.31 10.83 -2.94
N ASP A 132 14.53 10.30 -3.08
CA ASP A 132 15.55 10.89 -3.94
C ASP A 132 15.16 10.71 -5.41
N ILE A 133 14.70 9.52 -5.81
CA ILE A 133 14.14 9.27 -7.15
C ILE A 133 12.86 10.10 -7.34
N ARG A 134 12.00 10.19 -6.32
CA ARG A 134 10.79 11.02 -6.39
C ARG A 134 11.08 12.52 -6.55
N ALA A 135 12.24 12.99 -6.08
CA ALA A 135 12.68 14.39 -6.19
C ALA A 135 13.33 14.74 -7.54
N MET A 136 13.52 13.77 -8.44
CA MET A 136 14.10 14.01 -9.77
C MET A 136 13.24 14.93 -10.65
N GLU A 137 13.82 15.45 -11.74
CA GLU A 137 13.08 16.26 -12.71
C GLU A 137 12.04 15.40 -13.45
N LYS A 138 10.81 15.92 -13.59
CA LYS A 138 9.64 15.21 -14.18
C LYS A 138 9.45 13.80 -13.61
N PRO A 139 9.32 13.68 -12.27
CA PRO A 139 9.17 12.38 -11.63
C PRO A 139 7.78 11.81 -11.87
N SER A 140 7.58 10.53 -11.58
CA SER A 140 6.24 9.96 -11.33
C SER A 140 5.59 10.63 -10.10
N ASP A 141 4.27 10.54 -9.94
CA ASP A 141 3.59 10.92 -8.70
C ASP A 141 3.86 9.90 -7.60
N HIS A 142 4.32 8.71 -7.98
CA HIS A 142 4.77 7.67 -7.07
C HIS A 142 6.28 7.71 -6.81
N ALA A 143 6.67 7.48 -5.57
CA ALA A 143 8.03 7.15 -5.15
C ALA A 143 8.22 5.63 -5.24
N PRO A 144 9.34 5.13 -5.81
CA PRO A 144 9.66 3.71 -5.80
C PRO A 144 9.68 3.13 -4.38
N VAL A 145 9.12 1.95 -4.22
CA VAL A 145 9.16 1.18 -2.96
C VAL A 145 10.00 -0.08 -3.16
N TRP A 146 10.76 -0.47 -2.15
CA TRP A 146 11.63 -1.65 -2.23
C TRP A 146 11.67 -2.45 -0.94
N ALA A 147 12.06 -3.72 -1.08
CA ALA A 147 12.43 -4.62 0.00
C ALA A 147 13.62 -5.46 -0.44
N GLU A 148 14.58 -5.65 0.45
CA GLU A 148 15.77 -6.47 0.26
C GLU A 148 15.64 -7.77 1.06
N PHE A 149 15.92 -8.89 0.42
CA PHE A 149 15.83 -10.23 1.01
C PHE A 149 17.17 -10.95 0.94
N LYS A 150 17.55 -11.63 2.04
CA LYS A 150 18.73 -12.49 2.10
C LYS A 150 18.31 -13.96 2.16
N LEU A 151 18.38 -14.66 1.03
CA LEU A 151 17.93 -16.04 0.86
C LEU A 151 19.07 -17.06 0.90
#